data_AF-A0A6I1JLL2-F1
#
_entry.id   AF-A0A6I1JLL2-F1
#
_cell.length_a   1.000
_cell.length_b   1.000
_cell.length_c   1.000
_cell.angle_alpha   90.00
_cell.angle_beta   90.00
_cell.angle_gamma   90.00
#
_symmetry.space_group_name_H-M   'P 1'
#
loop_
_entity.id
_entity.type
_entity.pdbx_description
1 polymer ?
#
loop_
_entity_poly.entity_id
_entity_poly.type
_entity_poly.pdbx_seq_one_letter_code
_entity_poly.pdbx_strand_id
1 'polypeptide(L)'
;MISATVMTVSEQTGDPTQYWKQNTVPETSRRRSTMKFFSESQARLLQVICLAGFAMVVLNGLKTVPQITDLFLAGDGDNQMRLVQVRDWLGGQGWFDVRQYRVLPPEGISMHWSRYLDSGIAAVLRTAALVWPMPKAELATLILWPSLLACLMVPVLVHGNNRLFGPAAAIGALAVFFSWSKLGGEFVAPRIDHHNVQILCATALFYLSLVQGRALILGALGGVATAFALAIGLEMLPFFATVWGLVALRHAFGEDSTGDWLVGFGVAIALAAPLLMAGQTPLSAWGAGYCDVLAVPVLALGAVGVVSTLIPVLGARVLAGPVVRIAALIVTTAMGLWLTNPLLGHCLAGPYSEVPPEIRNTIEATITEALPVSSMLADFPEVFGRILLPPLVIFGMAVVAVLYLRTRLSRRQWIALLQAFLVTGVGFGFALVQVRAANLMTPAIPFLGGFIVHAFTQVPRASLLRVPVVILLLLGLPATIEGGVTFFLKPSSATKLASGSTGQTQPRLSCRNAAAMAEIASLPPSVLFNPVNLGATILVATNQSVTSASYHRSADAFWNGVGAFQSETALRDALTKSRADLLVICVGGLADGEAMLLRSLKASRLPIWLKPEPGDRKLVAVFKIDKIALAAASDAP
;
A
#
# COMPACT_ATOMS: atom_id res chain seq x y z
N MET A 1 -73.34 -34.93 -33.88
CA MET A 1 -74.32 -34.68 -34.95
C MET A 1 -74.78 -33.24 -34.86
N ILE A 2 -74.85 -32.54 -36.01
CA ILE A 2 -75.80 -31.45 -36.32
C ILE A 2 -75.70 -30.20 -35.40
N SER A 3 -74.99 -29.12 -35.76
CA SER A 3 -75.17 -28.18 -36.90
C SER A 3 -76.37 -27.23 -36.73
N ALA A 4 -76.10 -25.92 -36.72
CA ALA A 4 -77.11 -24.86 -36.85
C ALA A 4 -76.49 -23.57 -37.46
N THR A 5 -76.67 -23.45 -38.79
CA THR A 5 -76.60 -22.21 -39.60
C THR A 5 -78.02 -21.59 -39.66
N VAL A 6 -78.31 -20.34 -40.01
CA VAL A 6 -77.61 -19.20 -40.68
C VAL A 6 -78.18 -17.89 -40.09
N MET A 7 -77.47 -16.74 -40.14
CA MET A 7 -78.06 -15.48 -40.67
C MET A 7 -77.07 -14.31 -40.84
N THR A 8 -77.10 -13.73 -42.04
CA THR A 8 -76.39 -12.52 -42.50
C THR A 8 -77.40 -11.42 -42.80
N VAL A 9 -77.15 -10.16 -42.40
CA VAL A 9 -77.83 -8.99 -42.99
C VAL A 9 -76.86 -7.82 -43.19
N SER A 10 -76.73 -7.46 -44.46
CA SER A 10 -76.47 -6.15 -45.09
C SER A 10 -75.98 -4.95 -44.27
N GLU A 11 -74.96 -4.31 -44.85
CA GLU A 11 -74.43 -2.96 -44.63
C GLU A 11 -75.46 -1.83 -44.44
N GLN A 12 -75.09 -0.85 -43.60
CA GLN A 12 -75.35 0.57 -43.85
C GLN A 12 -74.09 1.40 -43.56
N THR A 13 -73.73 2.27 -44.49
CA THR A 13 -72.57 3.17 -44.43
C THR A 13 -72.88 4.44 -43.64
N GLY A 14 -72.07 4.78 -42.63
CA GLY A 14 -72.23 5.99 -41.81
C GLY A 14 -70.91 6.53 -41.24
N ASP A 15 -70.52 7.71 -41.72
CA ASP A 15 -69.50 8.67 -41.26
C ASP A 15 -68.70 8.38 -39.94
N PRO A 16 -67.35 8.27 -39.98
CA PRO A 16 -66.50 7.94 -38.82
C PRO A 16 -66.15 9.14 -37.90
N THR A 17 -67.03 10.12 -37.73
CA THR A 17 -66.71 11.40 -37.05
C THR A 17 -67.08 11.53 -35.56
N GLN A 18 -67.45 10.45 -34.84
CA GLN A 18 -67.96 10.58 -33.46
C GLN A 18 -67.41 9.65 -32.35
N TYR A 19 -66.16 9.19 -32.45
CA TYR A 19 -65.44 8.56 -31.31
C TYR A 19 -64.08 9.19 -30.95
N TRP A 20 -63.85 10.46 -31.33
CA TRP A 20 -62.65 11.23 -30.98
C TRP A 20 -62.91 12.35 -29.96
N LYS A 21 -63.25 11.99 -28.72
CA LYS A 21 -63.13 12.88 -27.55
C LYS A 21 -62.70 12.14 -26.29
N GLN A 22 -61.39 11.95 -26.14
CA GLN A 22 -60.67 12.22 -24.88
C GLN A 22 -59.15 12.15 -25.06
N ASN A 23 -58.44 13.05 -24.36
CA ASN A 23 -57.01 13.01 -24.06
C ASN A 23 -56.02 13.26 -25.22
N THR A 24 -56.14 14.45 -25.83
CA THR A 24 -54.96 15.15 -26.40
C THR A 24 -53.91 15.40 -25.31
N VAL A 25 -52.72 14.83 -25.48
CA VAL A 25 -51.58 15.03 -24.57
C VAL A 25 -51.05 16.47 -24.65
N PRO A 26 -50.88 17.20 -23.54
CA PRO A 26 -50.25 18.52 -23.57
C PRO A 26 -48.74 18.40 -23.83
N GLU A 27 -48.28 19.04 -24.90
CA GLU A 27 -46.88 19.15 -25.27
C GLU A 27 -46.10 19.92 -24.17
N THR A 28 -45.42 19.20 -23.28
CA THR A 28 -44.77 19.78 -22.10
C THR A 28 -43.27 19.52 -22.11
N SER A 29 -42.53 20.57 -22.46
CA SER A 29 -41.11 20.82 -22.18
C SER A 29 -40.16 19.63 -22.00
N ARG A 30 -39.17 19.49 -22.89
CA ARG A 30 -37.91 18.76 -22.61
C ARG A 30 -37.12 19.44 -21.48
N ARG A 31 -37.58 19.35 -20.23
CA ARG A 31 -36.73 19.63 -19.06
C ARG A 31 -35.65 18.55 -19.02
N ARG A 32 -34.39 18.97 -19.16
CA ARG A 32 -33.24 18.14 -18.76
C ARG A 32 -33.41 17.81 -17.28
N SER A 33 -33.88 16.59 -17.00
CA SER A 33 -33.85 16.02 -15.65
C SER A 33 -32.39 15.81 -15.26
N THR A 34 -31.79 16.82 -14.66
CA THR A 34 -30.57 16.67 -13.91
C THR A 34 -30.90 15.76 -12.73
N MET A 35 -30.44 14.51 -12.78
CA MET A 35 -30.59 13.56 -11.68
C MET A 35 -29.96 14.13 -10.40
N LYS A 36 -30.76 14.80 -9.57
CA LYS A 36 -30.38 15.11 -8.18
C LYS A 36 -30.41 13.79 -7.41
N PHE A 37 -29.28 13.09 -7.41
CA PHE A 37 -29.08 11.79 -6.75
C PHE A 37 -29.27 11.81 -5.22
N PHE A 38 -29.46 12.99 -4.62
CA PHE A 38 -29.67 13.20 -3.18
C PHE A 38 -30.64 14.37 -2.96
N SER A 39 -31.29 14.41 -1.79
CA SER A 39 -31.88 15.67 -1.31
C SER A 39 -30.79 16.72 -1.14
N GLU A 40 -31.12 18.00 -1.28
CA GLU A 40 -30.12 19.07 -1.13
C GLU A 40 -29.48 19.08 0.26
N SER A 41 -30.23 18.68 1.29
CA SER A 41 -29.73 18.52 2.66
C SER A 41 -28.68 17.41 2.79
N GLN A 42 -28.88 16.26 2.14
CA GLN A 42 -27.89 15.16 2.14
C GLN A 42 -26.65 15.53 1.33
N ALA A 43 -26.81 16.19 0.18
CA ALA A 43 -25.68 16.66 -0.63
C ALA A 43 -24.78 17.64 0.16
N ARG A 44 -25.38 18.62 0.84
CA ARG A 44 -24.66 19.56 1.72
C ARG A 44 -23.96 18.85 2.88
N LEU A 45 -24.60 17.86 3.51
CA LEU A 45 -23.99 17.09 4.60
C LEU A 45 -22.73 16.33 4.14
N LEU A 46 -22.76 15.71 2.96
CA LEU A 46 -21.59 15.01 2.40
C LEU A 46 -20.45 15.96 2.04
N GLN A 47 -20.78 17.15 1.52
CA GLN A 47 -19.80 18.22 1.31
C GLN A 47 -19.14 18.64 2.64
N VAL A 48 -19.91 18.85 3.70
CA VAL A 48 -19.38 19.17 5.04
C VAL A 48 -18.48 18.04 5.57
N ILE A 49 -18.86 16.77 5.40
CA ILE A 49 -18.03 15.63 5.83
C ILE A 49 -16.71 15.58 5.02
N CYS A 50 -16.75 15.83 3.70
CA CYS A 50 -15.52 15.91 2.89
C CYS A 50 -14.64 17.09 3.31
N LEU A 51 -15.22 18.27 3.52
CA LEU A 51 -14.49 19.47 3.98
C LEU A 51 -13.84 19.26 5.36
N ALA A 52 -14.54 18.58 6.29
CA ALA A 52 -13.96 18.18 7.57
C ALA A 52 -12.79 17.18 7.38
N GLY A 53 -12.93 16.22 6.47
CA GLY A 53 -11.83 15.31 6.09
C GLY A 53 -10.62 16.06 5.51
N PHE A 54 -10.83 16.99 4.59
CA PHE A 54 -9.76 17.83 4.03
C PHE A 54 -9.12 18.73 5.09
N ALA A 55 -9.90 19.30 6.00
CA ALA A 55 -9.37 20.07 7.13
C ALA A 55 -8.48 19.20 8.03
N MET A 56 -8.86 17.94 8.32
CA MET A 56 -8.00 17.00 9.06
C MET A 56 -6.70 16.68 8.32
N VAL A 57 -6.72 16.50 6.99
CA VAL A 57 -5.51 16.33 6.18
C VAL A 57 -4.59 17.55 6.29
N VAL A 58 -5.15 18.76 6.11
CA VAL A 58 -4.39 20.01 6.22
C VAL A 58 -3.81 20.20 7.62
N LEU A 59 -4.58 19.93 8.69
CA LEU A 59 -4.10 20.03 10.07
C LEU A 59 -2.98 19.02 10.36
N ASN A 60 -3.07 17.79 9.86
CA ASN A 60 -2.01 16.80 9.96
C ASN A 60 -0.74 17.26 9.23
N GLY A 61 -0.87 17.79 8.00
CA GLY A 61 0.26 18.37 7.27
C GLY A 61 0.91 19.53 8.01
N LEU A 62 0.13 20.52 8.46
CA LEU A 62 0.61 21.68 9.22
C LEU A 62 1.31 21.28 10.53
N LYS A 63 0.80 20.27 11.24
CA LYS A 63 1.45 19.72 12.45
C LYS A 63 2.85 19.17 12.18
N THR A 64 3.11 18.66 10.97
CA THR A 64 4.44 18.12 10.61
C THR A 64 5.46 19.17 10.17
N VAL A 65 5.03 20.36 9.72
CA VAL A 65 5.92 21.40 9.16
C VAL A 65 7.14 21.74 10.05
N PRO A 66 7.01 21.93 11.39
CA PRO A 66 8.15 22.33 12.22
C PRO A 66 9.20 21.23 12.42
N GLN A 67 8.84 19.97 12.16
CA GLN A 67 9.62 18.77 12.48
C GLN A 67 9.87 17.88 11.25
N ILE A 68 9.53 18.35 10.03
CA ILE A 68 9.53 17.53 8.81
C ILE A 68 10.91 16.95 8.47
N THR A 69 11.98 17.72 8.67
CA THR A 69 13.36 17.27 8.45
C THR A 69 13.73 16.12 9.39
N ASP A 70 13.41 16.25 10.68
CA ASP A 70 13.75 15.23 11.68
C ASP A 70 12.89 13.97 11.50
N LEU A 71 11.59 14.13 11.22
CA LEU A 71 10.70 13.02 10.85
C LEU A 71 11.19 12.27 9.60
N PHE A 72 11.69 12.99 8.60
CA PHE A 72 12.18 12.39 7.37
C PHE A 72 13.51 11.67 7.55
N LEU A 73 14.45 12.26 8.28
CA LEU A 73 15.76 11.64 8.53
C LEU A 73 15.64 10.45 9.51
N ALA A 74 14.81 10.54 10.55
CA ALA A 74 14.60 9.43 11.48
C ALA A 74 13.63 8.36 10.95
N GLY A 75 12.77 8.71 9.99
CA GLY A 75 11.72 7.87 9.43
C GLY A 75 12.22 6.72 8.57
N ASP A 76 11.33 6.08 7.82
CA ASP A 76 11.63 4.89 7.03
C ASP A 76 12.55 5.20 5.83
N GLY A 77 13.56 4.34 5.63
CA GLY A 77 14.59 4.44 4.60
C GLY A 77 14.08 4.35 3.17
N ASP A 78 12.94 3.71 2.93
CA ASP A 78 12.36 3.63 1.59
C ASP A 78 11.94 5.02 1.08
N ASN A 79 11.41 5.88 1.95
CA ASN A 79 11.09 7.28 1.63
C ASN A 79 12.36 8.10 1.32
N GLN A 80 13.47 7.80 1.99
CA GLN A 80 14.75 8.48 1.80
C GLN A 80 15.34 8.11 0.43
N MET A 81 15.39 6.81 0.14
CA MET A 81 15.83 6.30 -1.16
C MET A 81 14.90 6.77 -2.29
N ARG A 82 13.59 6.90 -2.05
CA ARG A 82 12.64 7.43 -3.04
C ARG A 82 12.98 8.85 -3.45
N LEU A 83 13.34 9.71 -2.50
CA LEU A 83 13.78 11.07 -2.81
C LEU A 83 15.12 11.09 -3.55
N VAL A 84 16.06 10.18 -3.24
CA VAL A 84 17.31 10.01 -4.01
C VAL A 84 17.01 9.62 -5.45
N GLN A 85 16.19 8.58 -5.68
CA GLN A 85 15.82 8.13 -7.02
C GLN A 85 15.09 9.22 -7.84
N VAL A 86 14.25 10.06 -7.20
CA VAL A 86 13.63 11.22 -7.84
C VAL A 86 14.64 12.32 -8.17
N ARG A 87 15.60 12.61 -7.27
CA ARG A 87 16.67 13.58 -7.52
C ARG A 87 17.57 13.15 -8.67
N ASP A 88 18.00 11.90 -8.69
CA ASP A 88 18.92 11.37 -9.72
C ASP A 88 18.24 11.41 -11.10
N TRP A 89 16.97 11.05 -11.20
CA TRP A 89 16.17 11.22 -12.43
C TRP A 89 16.04 12.69 -12.85
N LEU A 90 15.70 13.60 -11.92
CA LEU A 90 15.62 15.03 -12.21
C LEU A 90 17.00 15.68 -12.48
N GLY A 91 18.09 15.03 -12.09
CA GLY A 91 19.48 15.40 -12.33
C GLY A 91 20.04 14.90 -13.67
N GLY A 92 19.28 14.13 -14.44
CA GLY A 92 19.63 13.71 -15.80
C GLY A 92 19.69 12.20 -16.03
N GLN A 93 19.44 11.37 -15.02
CA GLN A 93 19.38 9.92 -15.19
C GLN A 93 18.21 9.52 -16.13
N GLY A 94 18.38 8.43 -16.89
CA GLY A 94 17.40 8.00 -17.88
C GLY A 94 16.06 7.57 -17.28
N TRP A 95 14.96 7.74 -18.02
CA TRP A 95 13.62 7.31 -17.57
C TRP A 95 13.58 5.82 -17.17
N PHE A 96 14.09 4.94 -18.04
CA PHE A 96 14.20 3.49 -17.79
C PHE A 96 15.36 3.08 -16.89
N ASP A 97 16.29 3.99 -16.60
CA ASP A 97 17.43 3.73 -15.74
C ASP A 97 17.05 3.99 -14.29
N VAL A 98 16.61 2.95 -13.60
CA VAL A 98 16.26 2.98 -12.17
C VAL A 98 17.43 2.52 -11.27
N ARG A 99 18.68 2.59 -11.75
CA ARG A 99 19.86 2.17 -10.99
C ARG A 99 20.25 3.24 -9.97
N GLN A 100 20.76 2.86 -8.80
CA GLN A 100 21.24 3.78 -7.77
C GLN A 100 22.77 3.66 -7.71
N TYR A 101 23.45 4.45 -8.54
CA TYR A 101 24.90 4.37 -8.77
C TYR A 101 25.76 4.70 -7.53
N ARG A 102 25.18 5.40 -6.56
CA ARG A 102 25.84 5.76 -5.29
C ARG A 102 25.80 4.63 -4.25
N VAL A 103 25.13 3.51 -4.51
CA VAL A 103 25.21 2.27 -3.72
C VAL A 103 26.08 1.27 -4.49
N LEU A 104 27.15 0.75 -3.89
CA LEU A 104 28.16 -0.08 -4.59
C LEU A 104 28.67 0.59 -5.87
N PRO A 105 29.27 1.80 -5.79
CA PRO A 105 29.81 2.49 -6.95
C PRO A 105 31.05 1.78 -7.52
N PRO A 106 31.29 1.86 -8.85
CA PRO A 106 30.48 2.53 -9.86
C PRO A 106 29.33 1.67 -10.41
N GLU A 107 29.26 0.38 -10.08
CA GLU A 107 28.30 -0.53 -10.70
C GLU A 107 26.84 -0.19 -10.37
N GLY A 108 26.53 0.22 -9.15
CA GLY A 108 25.17 0.60 -8.74
C GLY A 108 24.23 -0.60 -8.50
N ILE A 109 23.18 -0.42 -7.69
CA ILE A 109 22.10 -1.41 -7.53
C ILE A 109 20.89 -1.09 -8.42
N SER A 110 20.24 -2.09 -8.99
CA SER A 110 18.99 -1.90 -9.74
C SER A 110 17.79 -1.81 -8.79
N MET A 111 16.98 -0.76 -8.91
CA MET A 111 15.70 -0.70 -8.22
C MET A 111 14.61 -1.46 -8.98
N HIS A 112 13.63 -1.98 -8.25
CA HIS A 112 12.37 -2.55 -8.77
C HIS A 112 11.23 -1.51 -8.81
N TRP A 113 11.49 -0.30 -8.31
CA TRP A 113 10.47 0.71 -8.08
C TRP A 113 9.98 1.42 -9.35
N SER A 114 8.67 1.61 -9.42
CA SER A 114 8.01 2.19 -10.59
C SER A 114 8.30 3.67 -10.78
N ARG A 115 8.76 4.03 -11.99
CA ARG A 115 9.00 5.42 -12.41
C ARG A 115 7.73 6.26 -12.45
N TYR A 116 6.53 5.65 -12.55
CA TYR A 116 5.27 6.39 -12.47
C TYR A 116 5.08 7.09 -11.12
N LEU A 117 5.48 6.44 -10.02
CA LEU A 117 5.44 7.04 -8.69
C LEU A 117 6.43 8.22 -8.59
N ASP A 118 7.67 8.00 -9.03
CA ASP A 118 8.71 9.04 -9.08
C ASP A 118 8.22 10.26 -9.90
N SER A 119 7.51 10.03 -11.01
CA SER A 119 6.95 11.09 -11.85
C SER A 119 5.87 11.93 -11.14
N GLY A 120 5.05 11.30 -10.31
CA GLY A 120 4.04 11.99 -9.50
C GLY A 120 4.69 12.86 -8.40
N ILE A 121 5.67 12.30 -7.69
CA ILE A 121 6.43 13.00 -6.64
C ILE A 121 7.20 14.18 -7.26
N ALA A 122 7.86 13.96 -8.40
CA ALA A 122 8.57 15.00 -9.14
C ALA A 122 7.66 16.12 -9.65
N ALA A 123 6.42 15.81 -10.05
CA ALA A 123 5.45 16.83 -10.46
C ALA A 123 5.06 17.75 -9.29
N VAL A 124 4.83 17.18 -8.09
CA VAL A 124 4.61 17.97 -6.87
C VAL A 124 5.86 18.80 -6.53
N LEU A 125 7.05 18.20 -6.62
CA LEU A 125 8.34 18.85 -6.34
C LEU A 125 8.64 20.02 -7.26
N ARG A 126 8.52 19.82 -8.58
CA ARG A 126 8.72 20.88 -9.58
C ARG A 126 7.69 22.00 -9.43
N THR A 127 6.45 21.68 -9.04
CA THR A 127 5.42 22.69 -8.75
C THR A 127 5.74 23.50 -7.49
N ALA A 128 6.18 22.84 -6.42
CA ALA A 128 6.62 23.52 -5.20
C ALA A 128 7.86 24.39 -5.44
N ALA A 129 8.77 23.96 -6.34
CA ALA A 129 9.97 24.70 -6.72
C ALA A 129 9.68 25.99 -7.52
N LEU A 130 8.45 26.23 -7.97
CA LEU A 130 8.03 27.51 -8.55
C LEU A 130 7.87 28.61 -7.49
N VAL A 131 7.68 28.24 -6.22
CA VAL A 131 7.40 29.15 -5.10
C VAL A 131 8.54 29.15 -4.07
N TRP A 132 9.22 28.02 -3.88
CA TRP A 132 10.27 27.85 -2.89
C TRP A 132 11.60 27.38 -3.48
N PRO A 133 12.76 27.80 -2.93
CA PRO A 133 14.06 27.21 -3.27
C PRO A 133 14.06 25.70 -3.08
N MET A 134 14.81 24.97 -3.92
CA MET A 134 14.76 23.51 -4.03
C MET A 134 14.76 22.75 -2.68
N PRO A 135 15.61 23.05 -1.68
CA PRO A 135 15.58 22.34 -0.39
C PRO A 135 14.25 22.51 0.38
N LYS A 136 13.62 23.69 0.27
CA LYS A 136 12.29 23.93 0.86
C LYS A 136 11.18 23.28 0.03
N ALA A 137 11.33 23.21 -1.30
CA ALA A 137 10.39 22.51 -2.19
C ALA A 137 10.38 20.99 -1.92
N GLU A 138 11.53 20.39 -1.62
CA GLU A 138 11.62 18.98 -1.19
C GLU A 138 10.88 18.74 0.13
N LEU A 139 11.16 19.53 1.17
CA LEU A 139 10.44 19.42 2.46
C LEU A 139 8.92 19.66 2.29
N ALA A 140 8.52 20.59 1.42
CA ALA A 140 7.12 20.79 1.07
C ALA A 140 6.53 19.56 0.35
N THR A 141 7.29 18.91 -0.54
CA THR A 141 6.85 17.71 -1.27
C THR A 141 6.58 16.53 -0.34
N LEU A 142 7.44 16.33 0.67
CA LEU A 142 7.25 15.30 1.71
C LEU A 142 5.93 15.46 2.48
N ILE A 143 5.37 16.67 2.53
CA ILE A 143 4.06 16.98 3.13
C ILE A 143 2.94 16.91 2.10
N LEU A 144 3.13 17.55 0.94
CA LEU A 144 2.12 17.71 -0.11
C LEU A 144 1.76 16.40 -0.82
N TRP A 145 2.72 15.51 -1.06
CA TRP A 145 2.47 14.22 -1.72
C TRP A 145 1.48 13.32 -0.93
N PRO A 146 1.77 12.93 0.33
CA PRO A 146 0.83 12.11 1.11
C PRO A 146 -0.49 12.85 1.37
N SER A 147 -0.45 14.17 1.57
CA SER A 147 -1.67 14.98 1.74
C SER A 147 -2.57 14.96 0.49
N LEU A 148 -2.00 15.01 -0.72
CA LEU A 148 -2.76 14.90 -1.97
C LEU A 148 -3.46 13.54 -2.07
N LEU A 149 -2.75 12.46 -1.77
CA LEU A 149 -3.33 11.10 -1.77
C LEU A 149 -4.40 10.94 -0.67
N ALA A 150 -4.21 11.55 0.50
CA ALA A 150 -5.22 11.57 1.56
C ALA A 150 -6.49 12.32 1.12
N CYS A 151 -6.33 13.45 0.43
CA CYS A 151 -7.43 14.20 -0.19
C CYS A 151 -8.14 13.44 -1.32
N LEU A 152 -7.47 12.48 -1.99
CA LEU A 152 -8.13 11.55 -2.91
C LEU A 152 -8.84 10.39 -2.18
N MET A 153 -8.29 9.93 -1.05
CA MET A 153 -8.90 8.87 -0.22
C MET A 153 -10.20 9.33 0.46
N VAL A 154 -10.25 10.54 1.00
CA VAL A 154 -11.44 11.11 1.69
C VAL A 154 -12.74 10.95 0.86
N PRO A 155 -12.84 11.43 -0.39
CA PRO A 155 -14.07 11.28 -1.17
C PRO A 155 -14.37 9.83 -1.54
N VAL A 156 -13.37 8.96 -1.73
CA VAL A 156 -13.59 7.52 -1.97
C VAL A 156 -14.28 6.88 -0.77
N LEU A 157 -13.75 7.10 0.45
CA LEU A 157 -14.33 6.59 1.68
C LEU A 157 -15.72 7.17 1.96
N VAL A 158 -15.88 8.50 1.85
CA VAL A 158 -17.15 9.19 2.15
C VAL A 158 -18.27 8.77 1.21
N HIS A 159 -18.04 8.83 -0.11
CA HIS A 159 -19.08 8.48 -1.08
C HIS A 159 -19.33 6.97 -1.11
N GLY A 160 -18.28 6.14 -0.97
CA GLY A 160 -18.38 4.68 -0.90
C GLY A 160 -19.24 4.19 0.25
N ASN A 161 -18.97 4.66 1.48
CA ASN A 161 -19.76 4.33 2.66
C ASN A 161 -21.17 4.91 2.59
N ASN A 162 -21.32 6.16 2.17
CA ASN A 162 -22.64 6.77 2.05
C ASN A 162 -23.54 6.02 1.04
N ARG A 163 -22.99 5.54 -0.08
CA ARG A 163 -23.71 4.75 -1.10
C ARG A 163 -24.19 3.36 -0.62
N LEU A 164 -23.78 2.92 0.57
CA LEU A 164 -24.11 1.60 1.14
C LEU A 164 -24.83 1.70 2.49
N PHE A 165 -24.49 2.69 3.33
CA PHE A 165 -24.99 2.83 4.71
C PHE A 165 -25.34 4.29 5.12
N GLY A 166 -25.28 5.25 4.20
CA GLY A 166 -25.62 6.65 4.47
C GLY A 166 -24.54 7.46 5.20
N PRO A 167 -24.81 8.73 5.56
CA PRO A 167 -23.77 9.69 5.94
C PRO A 167 -23.10 9.38 7.29
N ALA A 168 -23.77 8.67 8.20
CA ALA A 168 -23.15 8.23 9.45
C ALA A 168 -21.99 7.25 9.21
N ALA A 169 -22.10 6.39 8.19
CA ALA A 169 -21.01 5.49 7.82
C ALA A 169 -19.81 6.20 7.20
N ALA A 170 -20.04 7.31 6.48
CA ALA A 170 -18.95 8.14 5.99
C ALA A 170 -18.11 8.71 7.14
N ILE A 171 -18.75 9.13 8.24
CA ILE A 171 -18.06 9.59 9.45
C ILE A 171 -17.27 8.45 10.10
N GLY A 172 -17.87 7.27 10.26
CA GLY A 172 -17.16 6.11 10.83
C GLY A 172 -15.95 5.66 10.01
N ALA A 173 -16.04 5.71 8.68
CA ALA A 173 -14.93 5.39 7.79
C ALA A 173 -13.78 6.40 7.87
N LEU A 174 -14.09 7.71 7.91
CA LEU A 174 -13.07 8.74 8.14
C LEU A 174 -12.44 8.63 9.53
N ALA A 175 -13.25 8.33 10.57
CA ALA A 175 -12.74 8.14 11.93
C ALA A 175 -11.70 7.01 11.99
N VAL A 176 -11.97 5.86 11.36
CA VAL A 176 -10.99 4.76 11.25
C VAL A 176 -9.78 5.17 10.41
N PHE A 177 -9.97 5.79 9.25
CA PHE A 177 -8.88 6.23 8.37
C PHE A 177 -7.89 7.17 9.07
N PHE A 178 -8.37 8.16 9.82
CA PHE A 178 -7.51 9.13 10.51
C PHE A 178 -6.95 8.64 11.86
N SER A 179 -7.47 7.55 12.43
CA SER A 179 -7.07 7.09 13.77
C SER A 179 -6.23 5.81 13.79
N TRP A 180 -6.26 4.99 12.73
CA TRP A 180 -5.46 3.77 12.65
C TRP A 180 -4.10 4.06 12.02
N SER A 181 -3.02 3.91 12.78
CA SER A 181 -1.67 4.26 12.32
C SER A 181 -1.21 3.43 11.13
N LYS A 182 -1.59 2.15 11.02
CA LYS A 182 -1.20 1.30 9.87
C LYS A 182 -1.86 1.71 8.55
N LEU A 183 -2.97 2.46 8.60
CA LEU A 183 -3.63 3.00 7.40
C LEU A 183 -3.34 4.49 7.26
N GLY A 184 -3.81 5.32 8.20
CA GLY A 184 -3.64 6.77 8.15
C GLY A 184 -2.17 7.19 8.17
N GLY A 185 -1.29 6.40 8.79
CA GLY A 185 0.15 6.62 8.82
C GLY A 185 0.82 6.54 7.44
N GLU A 186 0.24 5.84 6.46
CA GLU A 186 0.75 5.83 5.07
C GLU A 186 0.39 7.11 4.29
N PHE A 187 -0.58 7.87 4.79
CA PHE A 187 -1.13 9.07 4.15
C PHE A 187 -0.74 10.37 4.90
N VAL A 188 0.31 10.34 5.72
CA VAL A 188 0.88 11.52 6.41
C VAL A 188 2.36 11.73 6.06
N ALA A 189 2.84 12.95 6.25
CA ALA A 189 4.24 13.28 6.02
C ALA A 189 5.16 12.49 6.98
N PRO A 190 6.32 11.98 6.52
CA PRO A 190 6.93 12.20 5.20
C PRO A 190 6.77 10.99 4.25
N ARG A 191 5.67 10.22 4.34
CA ARG A 191 5.48 9.02 3.52
C ARG A 191 5.33 9.36 2.04
N ILE A 192 6.36 9.04 1.27
CA ILE A 192 6.38 9.17 -0.20
C ILE A 192 6.62 7.84 -0.91
N ASP A 193 6.75 6.74 -0.19
CA ASP A 193 6.83 5.40 -0.78
C ASP A 193 5.44 4.85 -1.22
N HIS A 194 5.42 3.67 -1.81
CA HIS A 194 4.40 3.17 -2.74
C HIS A 194 3.10 2.64 -2.11
N HIS A 195 3.08 2.33 -0.80
CA HIS A 195 1.89 1.78 -0.14
C HIS A 195 0.67 2.70 -0.24
N ASN A 196 0.84 4.01 -0.17
CA ASN A 196 -0.27 4.97 -0.23
C ASN A 196 -1.04 4.91 -1.57
N VAL A 197 -0.34 4.86 -2.71
CA VAL A 197 -0.95 4.72 -4.04
C VAL A 197 -1.63 3.36 -4.18
N GLN A 198 -0.98 2.29 -3.73
CA GLN A 198 -1.57 0.95 -3.76
C GLN A 198 -2.83 0.83 -2.92
N ILE A 199 -2.82 1.32 -1.67
CA ILE A 199 -3.97 1.33 -0.76
C ILE A 199 -5.10 2.19 -1.36
N LEU A 200 -4.80 3.33 -1.98
CA LEU A 200 -5.79 4.16 -2.66
C LEU A 200 -6.45 3.42 -3.83
N CYS A 201 -5.67 2.77 -4.69
CA CYS A 201 -6.19 1.99 -5.82
C CYS A 201 -6.98 0.75 -5.37
N ALA A 202 -6.49 0.06 -4.33
CA ALA A 202 -7.17 -1.08 -3.71
C ALA A 202 -8.51 -0.66 -3.08
N THR A 203 -8.54 0.47 -2.38
CA THR A 203 -9.76 1.04 -1.81
C THR A 203 -10.73 1.52 -2.89
N ALA A 204 -10.24 2.12 -3.98
CA ALA A 204 -11.07 2.44 -5.13
C ALA A 204 -11.70 1.17 -5.73
N LEU A 205 -10.93 0.11 -5.98
CA LEU A 205 -11.46 -1.17 -6.48
C LEU A 205 -12.52 -1.76 -5.55
N PHE A 206 -12.27 -1.76 -4.23
CA PHE A 206 -13.18 -2.27 -3.21
C PHE A 206 -14.58 -1.66 -3.34
N TYR A 207 -14.69 -0.33 -3.51
CA TYR A 207 -15.98 0.32 -3.72
C TYR A 207 -16.49 0.16 -5.16
N LEU A 208 -15.63 0.19 -6.18
CA LEU A 208 -16.02 0.02 -7.58
C LEU A 208 -16.67 -1.35 -7.89
N SER A 209 -16.37 -2.39 -7.10
CA SER A 209 -17.07 -3.69 -7.19
C SER A 209 -18.43 -3.74 -6.46
N LEU A 210 -18.75 -2.72 -5.64
CA LEU A 210 -19.92 -2.68 -4.74
C LEU A 210 -20.91 -1.55 -5.02
N VAL A 211 -20.51 -0.48 -5.73
CA VAL A 211 -21.39 0.64 -6.07
C VAL A 211 -22.20 0.36 -7.33
N GLN A 212 -23.48 0.73 -7.29
CA GLN A 212 -24.33 0.74 -8.48
C GLN A 212 -23.94 1.88 -9.42
N GLY A 213 -24.06 1.63 -10.73
CA GLY A 213 -23.74 2.57 -11.80
C GLY A 213 -23.61 1.84 -13.13
N ARG A 214 -22.87 2.43 -14.08
CA ARG A 214 -22.55 1.81 -15.37
C ARG A 214 -21.48 0.73 -15.16
N ALA A 215 -21.90 -0.51 -14.94
CA ALA A 215 -21.03 -1.60 -14.50
C ALA A 215 -19.78 -1.80 -15.39
N LEU A 216 -19.92 -1.74 -16.72
CA LEU A 216 -18.79 -1.76 -17.66
C LEU A 216 -17.73 -0.68 -17.36
N ILE A 217 -18.15 0.55 -17.05
CA ILE A 217 -17.23 1.66 -16.72
C ILE A 217 -16.62 1.47 -15.33
N LEU A 218 -17.41 1.02 -14.35
CA LEU A 218 -16.90 0.74 -13.00
C LEU A 218 -15.88 -0.39 -13.00
N GLY A 219 -16.11 -1.43 -13.79
CA GLY A 219 -15.16 -2.51 -14.06
C GLY A 219 -13.91 -1.98 -14.74
N ALA A 220 -14.04 -1.18 -15.80
CA ALA A 220 -12.89 -0.61 -16.51
C ALA A 220 -12.02 0.28 -15.60
N LEU A 221 -12.63 1.14 -14.78
CA LEU A 221 -11.92 1.92 -13.76
C LEU A 221 -11.22 1.02 -12.74
N GLY A 222 -11.85 -0.09 -12.32
CA GLY A 222 -11.24 -1.09 -11.45
C GLY A 222 -10.04 -1.81 -12.09
N GLY A 223 -10.14 -2.13 -13.38
CA GLY A 223 -9.07 -2.77 -14.15
C GLY A 223 -7.86 -1.85 -14.33
N VAL A 224 -8.09 -0.57 -14.64
CA VAL A 224 -7.02 0.46 -14.68
C VAL A 224 -6.40 0.66 -13.30
N ALA A 225 -7.20 0.78 -12.24
CA ALA A 225 -6.69 0.95 -10.88
C ALA A 225 -5.85 -0.25 -10.41
N THR A 226 -6.26 -1.47 -10.77
CA THR A 226 -5.50 -2.70 -10.49
C THR A 226 -4.20 -2.73 -11.28
N ALA A 227 -4.25 -2.47 -12.59
CA ALA A 227 -3.06 -2.42 -13.44
C ALA A 227 -2.05 -1.37 -12.95
N PHE A 228 -2.52 -0.18 -12.58
CA PHE A 228 -1.67 0.88 -12.04
C PHE A 228 -1.06 0.50 -10.70
N ALA A 229 -1.85 -0.06 -9.77
CA ALA A 229 -1.32 -0.51 -8.48
C ALA A 229 -0.26 -1.62 -8.63
N LEU A 230 -0.45 -2.56 -9.56
CA LEU A 230 0.53 -3.61 -9.87
C LEU A 230 1.78 -3.07 -10.58
N ALA A 231 1.65 -2.04 -11.42
CA ALA A 231 2.78 -1.33 -12.00
C ALA A 231 3.63 -0.66 -10.92
N ILE A 232 2.98 -0.10 -9.90
CA ILE A 232 3.59 0.57 -8.74
C ILE A 232 4.29 -0.43 -7.80
N GLY A 233 3.71 -1.62 -7.57
CA GLY A 233 4.31 -2.73 -6.80
C GLY A 233 3.36 -3.93 -6.67
N LEU A 234 3.85 -5.08 -6.19
CA LEU A 234 3.07 -6.33 -6.22
C LEU A 234 2.37 -6.74 -4.90
N GLU A 235 2.63 -6.06 -3.78
CA GLU A 235 2.13 -6.46 -2.45
C GLU A 235 0.61 -6.66 -2.35
N MET A 236 -0.18 -5.84 -3.04
CA MET A 236 -1.64 -5.91 -3.01
C MET A 236 -2.23 -6.98 -3.96
N LEU A 237 -1.40 -7.77 -4.64
CA LEU A 237 -1.86 -8.81 -5.58
C LEU A 237 -2.87 -9.79 -4.94
N PRO A 238 -2.68 -10.32 -3.71
CA PRO A 238 -3.68 -11.17 -3.07
C PRO A 238 -5.03 -10.47 -2.84
N PHE A 239 -5.01 -9.17 -2.52
CA PHE A 239 -6.22 -8.36 -2.38
C PHE A 239 -6.94 -8.21 -3.73
N PHE A 240 -6.20 -7.88 -4.80
CA PHE A 240 -6.78 -7.72 -6.14
C PHE A 240 -7.38 -9.02 -6.66
N ALA A 241 -6.67 -10.14 -6.50
CA ALA A 241 -7.17 -11.47 -6.82
C ALA A 241 -8.43 -11.82 -6.01
N THR A 242 -8.47 -11.47 -4.72
CA THR A 242 -9.64 -11.70 -3.85
C THR A 242 -10.87 -10.93 -4.35
N VAL A 243 -10.76 -9.62 -4.59
CA VAL A 243 -11.92 -8.82 -5.03
C VAL A 243 -12.39 -9.24 -6.44
N TRP A 244 -11.47 -9.52 -7.35
CA TRP A 244 -11.81 -10.01 -8.70
C TRP A 244 -12.50 -11.37 -8.66
N GLY A 245 -11.96 -12.32 -7.90
CA GLY A 245 -12.56 -13.64 -7.68
C GLY A 245 -13.95 -13.54 -7.05
N LEU A 246 -14.17 -12.62 -6.12
CA LEU A 246 -15.49 -12.38 -5.53
C LEU A 246 -16.51 -11.85 -6.53
N VAL A 247 -16.13 -10.97 -7.46
CA VAL A 247 -17.04 -10.55 -8.55
C VAL A 247 -17.32 -11.71 -9.52
N ALA A 248 -16.33 -12.54 -9.83
CA ALA A 248 -16.51 -13.74 -10.66
C ALA A 248 -17.46 -14.77 -10.00
N LEU A 249 -17.35 -14.99 -8.69
CA LEU A 249 -18.28 -15.85 -7.94
C LEU A 249 -19.69 -15.24 -7.89
N ARG A 250 -19.83 -13.94 -7.67
CA ARG A 250 -21.12 -13.23 -7.73
C ARG A 250 -21.77 -13.37 -9.12
N HIS A 251 -20.98 -13.33 -10.19
CA HIS A 251 -21.46 -13.61 -11.54
C HIS A 251 -21.90 -15.07 -11.73
N ALA A 252 -21.17 -16.04 -11.18
CA ALA A 252 -21.57 -17.44 -11.21
C ALA A 252 -22.93 -17.66 -10.50
N PHE A 253 -23.17 -16.99 -9.37
CA PHE A 253 -24.46 -16.95 -8.67
C PHE A 253 -25.52 -16.04 -9.31
N GLY A 254 -25.27 -15.50 -10.51
CA GLY A 254 -26.26 -14.75 -11.28
C GLY A 254 -26.61 -13.38 -10.70
N GLU A 255 -25.67 -12.68 -10.06
CA GLU A 255 -25.87 -11.28 -9.69
C GLU A 255 -25.82 -10.37 -10.93
N ASP A 256 -26.83 -9.53 -11.10
CA ASP A 256 -26.97 -8.63 -12.25
C ASP A 256 -25.77 -7.70 -12.43
N SER A 257 -25.49 -7.31 -13.67
CA SER A 257 -24.42 -6.37 -14.07
C SER A 257 -22.98 -6.82 -13.77
N THR A 258 -22.76 -7.91 -13.02
CA THR A 258 -21.40 -8.43 -12.74
C THR A 258 -20.68 -8.89 -14.01
N GLY A 259 -21.39 -9.40 -15.01
CA GLY A 259 -20.82 -9.78 -16.30
C GLY A 259 -20.23 -8.58 -17.03
N ASP A 260 -21.00 -7.49 -17.16
CA ASP A 260 -20.53 -6.22 -17.75
C ASP A 260 -19.34 -5.64 -16.98
N TRP A 261 -19.36 -5.74 -15.64
CA TRP A 261 -18.23 -5.33 -14.80
C TRP A 261 -16.97 -6.14 -15.12
N LEU A 262 -17.08 -7.47 -15.22
CA LEU A 262 -15.96 -8.36 -15.55
C LEU A 262 -15.43 -8.11 -16.97
N VAL A 263 -16.30 -7.85 -17.96
CA VAL A 263 -15.90 -7.43 -19.31
C VAL A 263 -15.10 -6.12 -19.25
N GLY A 264 -15.62 -5.11 -18.55
CA GLY A 264 -14.95 -3.81 -18.41
C GLY A 264 -13.59 -3.94 -17.72
N PHE A 265 -13.55 -4.68 -16.61
CA PHE A 265 -12.33 -4.95 -15.85
C PHE A 265 -11.31 -5.71 -16.70
N GLY A 266 -11.73 -6.81 -17.34
CA GLY A 266 -10.87 -7.68 -18.13
C GLY A 266 -10.26 -6.98 -19.34
N VAL A 267 -11.05 -6.20 -20.09
CA VAL A 267 -10.55 -5.39 -21.21
C VAL A 267 -9.59 -4.31 -20.71
N ALA A 268 -9.93 -3.61 -19.62
CA ALA A 268 -9.09 -2.53 -19.11
C ALA A 268 -7.75 -3.03 -18.55
N ILE A 269 -7.73 -4.12 -17.76
CA ILE A 269 -6.48 -4.66 -17.21
C ILE A 269 -5.60 -5.28 -18.31
N ALA A 270 -6.20 -5.96 -19.30
CA ALA A 270 -5.47 -6.55 -20.43
C ALA A 270 -4.82 -5.50 -21.35
N LEU A 271 -5.34 -4.27 -21.39
CA LEU A 271 -4.71 -3.16 -22.12
C LEU A 271 -3.76 -2.34 -21.24
N ALA A 272 -4.20 -1.97 -20.04
CA ALA A 272 -3.43 -1.08 -19.17
C ALA A 272 -2.16 -1.73 -18.62
N ALA A 273 -2.20 -3.01 -18.22
CA ALA A 273 -1.04 -3.63 -17.59
C ALA A 273 0.15 -3.80 -18.58
N PRO A 274 -0.02 -4.28 -19.82
CA PRO A 274 1.08 -4.30 -20.80
C PRO A 274 1.58 -2.91 -21.18
N LEU A 275 0.70 -1.90 -21.31
CA LEU A 275 1.11 -0.53 -21.58
C LEU A 275 1.92 0.09 -20.44
N LEU A 276 1.55 -0.20 -19.19
CA LEU A 276 2.29 0.25 -18.00
C LEU A 276 3.64 -0.47 -17.88
N MET A 277 3.71 -1.78 -18.13
CA MET A 277 4.98 -2.50 -18.25
C MET A 277 5.87 -1.86 -19.32
N ALA A 278 5.35 -1.65 -20.53
CA ALA A 278 6.09 -1.08 -21.66
C ALA A 278 6.63 0.32 -21.35
N GLY A 279 5.91 1.12 -20.57
CA GLY A 279 6.34 2.45 -20.16
C GLY A 279 7.25 2.50 -18.92
N GLN A 280 7.46 1.40 -18.19
CA GLN A 280 8.42 1.36 -17.06
C GLN A 280 9.63 0.45 -17.29
N THR A 281 9.57 -0.47 -18.25
CA THR A 281 10.62 -1.45 -18.56
C THR A 281 11.12 -1.23 -20.00
N PRO A 282 12.43 -1.06 -20.24
CA PRO A 282 12.95 -0.88 -21.59
C PRO A 282 12.79 -2.17 -22.42
N LEU A 283 12.62 -2.03 -23.75
CA LEU A 283 12.38 -3.15 -24.68
C LEU A 283 13.39 -4.30 -24.53
N SER A 284 14.66 -3.99 -24.29
CA SER A 284 15.74 -4.98 -24.08
C SER A 284 15.55 -5.87 -22.84
N ALA A 285 14.74 -5.42 -21.87
CA ALA A 285 14.44 -6.15 -20.63
C ALA A 285 13.03 -6.78 -20.62
N TRP A 286 12.24 -6.70 -21.71
CA TRP A 286 10.90 -7.30 -21.73
C TRP A 286 10.90 -8.83 -21.63
N GLY A 287 11.99 -9.49 -22.04
CA GLY A 287 12.18 -10.93 -21.86
C GLY A 287 12.65 -11.34 -20.45
N ALA A 288 12.90 -10.39 -19.53
CA ALA A 288 13.35 -10.71 -18.19
C ALA A 288 12.20 -11.23 -17.32
N GLY A 289 12.39 -12.41 -16.72
CA GLY A 289 11.40 -13.09 -15.87
C GLY A 289 11.27 -12.51 -14.46
N TYR A 290 11.26 -11.19 -14.28
CA TYR A 290 11.18 -10.58 -12.95
C TYR A 290 9.87 -10.92 -12.23
N CYS A 291 9.97 -11.23 -10.94
CA CYS A 291 8.85 -11.64 -10.07
C CYS A 291 8.45 -10.59 -9.02
N ASP A 292 9.18 -9.47 -8.94
CA ASP A 292 8.99 -8.38 -7.97
C ASP A 292 8.44 -7.08 -8.60
N VAL A 293 8.15 -7.10 -9.92
CA VAL A 293 7.57 -5.98 -10.69
C VAL A 293 6.50 -6.46 -11.67
N LEU A 294 5.74 -5.53 -12.24
CA LEU A 294 4.88 -5.80 -13.40
C LEU A 294 5.73 -6.14 -14.64
N ALA A 295 6.01 -7.42 -14.82
CA ALA A 295 6.70 -8.03 -15.95
C ALA A 295 5.90 -9.21 -16.53
N VAL A 296 6.45 -9.93 -17.51
CA VAL A 296 5.80 -11.06 -18.21
C VAL A 296 5.16 -12.10 -17.27
N PRO A 297 5.79 -12.53 -16.15
CA PRO A 297 5.13 -13.44 -15.20
C PRO A 297 3.79 -12.88 -14.67
N VAL A 298 3.79 -11.63 -14.20
CA VAL A 298 2.59 -10.98 -13.65
C VAL A 298 1.54 -10.72 -14.74
N LEU A 299 1.96 -10.39 -15.96
CA LEU A 299 1.05 -10.28 -17.10
C LEU A 299 0.42 -11.62 -17.48
N ALA A 300 1.17 -12.73 -17.43
CA ALA A 300 0.66 -14.07 -17.68
C ALA A 300 -0.41 -14.47 -16.63
N LEU A 301 -0.14 -14.21 -15.34
CA LEU A 301 -1.13 -14.40 -14.27
C LEU A 301 -2.39 -13.54 -14.47
N GLY A 302 -2.20 -12.28 -14.88
CA GLY A 302 -3.31 -11.39 -15.25
C GLY A 302 -4.14 -11.94 -16.41
N ALA A 303 -3.49 -12.45 -17.46
CA ALA A 303 -4.15 -13.06 -18.61
C ALA A 303 -4.96 -14.31 -18.22
N VAL A 304 -4.43 -15.17 -17.34
CA VAL A 304 -5.18 -16.31 -16.77
C VAL A 304 -6.44 -15.82 -16.06
N GLY A 305 -6.34 -14.77 -15.24
CA GLY A 305 -7.50 -14.16 -14.57
C GLY A 305 -8.54 -13.62 -15.56
N VAL A 306 -8.12 -12.92 -16.62
CA VAL A 306 -9.03 -12.39 -17.65
C VAL A 306 -9.74 -13.53 -18.39
N VAL A 307 -9.01 -14.51 -18.90
CA VAL A 307 -9.59 -15.63 -19.66
C VAL A 307 -10.56 -16.43 -18.78
N SER A 308 -10.14 -16.80 -17.57
CA SER A 308 -10.93 -17.66 -16.68
C SER A 308 -12.20 -16.97 -16.17
N THR A 309 -12.19 -15.64 -16.00
CA THR A 309 -13.38 -14.90 -15.57
C THR A 309 -14.29 -14.46 -16.72
N LEU A 310 -13.79 -14.31 -17.95
CA LEU A 310 -14.62 -13.99 -19.12
C LEU A 310 -15.27 -15.22 -19.75
N ILE A 311 -14.69 -16.42 -19.65
CA ILE A 311 -15.31 -17.66 -20.19
C ILE A 311 -16.72 -17.89 -19.62
N PRO A 312 -16.97 -17.82 -18.29
CA PRO A 312 -18.32 -17.92 -17.73
C PRO A 312 -19.29 -16.82 -18.21
N VAL A 313 -18.78 -15.60 -18.47
CA VAL A 313 -19.57 -14.45 -18.91
C VAL A 313 -20.01 -14.61 -20.37
N LEU A 314 -19.08 -14.92 -21.26
CA LEU A 314 -19.35 -15.14 -22.69
C LEU A 314 -20.16 -16.43 -22.91
N GLY A 315 -19.85 -17.47 -22.14
CA GLY A 315 -20.54 -18.75 -22.14
C GLY A 315 -21.87 -18.77 -21.39
N ALA A 316 -22.37 -17.64 -20.86
CA ALA A 316 -23.52 -17.59 -19.95
C ALA A 316 -24.83 -18.20 -20.48
N ARG A 317 -24.98 -18.34 -21.81
CA ARG A 317 -26.10 -19.03 -22.48
C ARG A 317 -26.02 -20.56 -22.43
N VAL A 318 -24.82 -21.12 -22.33
CA VAL A 318 -24.54 -22.57 -22.34
C VAL A 318 -24.21 -23.07 -20.93
N LEU A 319 -23.47 -22.26 -20.16
CA LEU A 319 -23.08 -22.54 -18.79
C LEU A 319 -24.22 -22.18 -17.83
N ALA A 320 -25.21 -23.06 -17.77
CA ALA A 320 -26.39 -22.92 -16.92
C ALA A 320 -26.08 -23.27 -15.44
N GLY A 321 -26.47 -22.37 -14.54
CA GLY A 321 -26.36 -22.57 -13.08
C GLY A 321 -24.97 -22.28 -12.48
N PRO A 322 -24.91 -22.04 -11.15
CA PRO A 322 -23.70 -21.60 -10.48
C PRO A 322 -22.59 -22.66 -10.46
N VAL A 323 -22.94 -23.94 -10.27
CA VAL A 323 -21.96 -25.04 -10.20
C VAL A 323 -21.16 -25.16 -11.49
N VAL A 324 -21.81 -25.09 -12.65
CA VAL A 324 -21.15 -25.19 -13.96
C VAL A 324 -20.26 -23.99 -14.22
N ARG A 325 -20.69 -22.78 -13.84
CA ARG A 325 -19.88 -21.55 -13.97
C ARG A 325 -18.66 -21.54 -13.04
N ILE A 326 -18.81 -22.03 -11.81
CA ILE A 326 -17.70 -22.19 -10.85
C ILE A 326 -16.73 -23.27 -11.35
N ALA A 327 -17.23 -24.42 -11.84
CA ALA A 327 -16.39 -25.46 -12.42
C ALA A 327 -15.60 -24.95 -13.64
N ALA A 328 -16.26 -24.21 -14.54
CA ALA A 328 -15.58 -23.56 -15.67
C ALA A 328 -14.48 -22.59 -15.21
N LEU A 329 -14.76 -21.74 -14.23
CA LEU A 329 -13.77 -20.82 -13.64
C LEU A 329 -12.57 -21.56 -13.04
N ILE A 330 -12.80 -22.63 -12.27
CA ILE A 330 -11.74 -23.42 -11.63
C ILE A 330 -10.90 -24.17 -12.69
N VAL A 331 -11.54 -24.86 -13.62
CA VAL A 331 -10.85 -25.64 -14.67
C VAL A 331 -10.03 -24.73 -15.59
N THR A 332 -10.58 -23.58 -16.00
CA THR A 332 -9.84 -22.62 -16.85
C THR A 332 -8.70 -21.94 -16.10
N THR A 333 -8.87 -21.65 -14.81
CA THR A 333 -7.77 -21.13 -13.96
C THR A 333 -6.65 -22.17 -13.81
N ALA A 334 -7.00 -23.43 -13.49
CA ALA A 334 -6.01 -24.50 -13.34
C ALA A 334 -5.26 -24.79 -14.66
N MET A 335 -5.98 -24.87 -15.78
CA MET A 335 -5.41 -25.02 -17.11
C MET A 335 -4.51 -23.83 -17.48
N GLY A 336 -4.94 -22.61 -17.20
CA GLY A 336 -4.17 -21.39 -17.45
C GLY A 336 -2.89 -21.33 -16.62
N LEU A 337 -2.94 -21.66 -15.33
CA LEU A 337 -1.77 -21.75 -14.46
C LEU A 337 -0.81 -22.85 -14.91
N TRP A 338 -1.32 -24.00 -15.37
CA TRP A 338 -0.50 -25.08 -15.93
C TRP A 338 0.22 -24.65 -17.22
N LEU A 339 -0.52 -24.03 -18.16
CA LEU A 339 0.05 -23.51 -19.42
C LEU A 339 1.07 -22.38 -19.19
N THR A 340 0.86 -21.54 -18.18
CA THR A 340 1.76 -20.42 -17.84
C THR A 340 2.84 -20.78 -16.82
N ASN A 341 2.90 -22.03 -16.34
CA ASN A 341 3.92 -22.49 -15.39
C ASN A 341 5.37 -22.22 -15.84
N PRO A 342 5.77 -22.34 -17.13
CA PRO A 342 7.12 -21.95 -17.57
C PRO A 342 7.47 -20.47 -17.37
N LEU A 343 6.47 -19.60 -17.16
CA LEU A 343 6.64 -18.17 -16.90
C LEU A 343 6.44 -17.81 -15.41
N LEU A 344 5.83 -18.69 -14.61
CA LEU A 344 5.41 -18.42 -13.23
C LEU A 344 6.15 -19.26 -12.19
N GLY A 345 6.62 -20.46 -12.55
CA GLY A 345 7.07 -21.47 -11.60
C GLY A 345 8.26 -21.03 -10.75
N HIS A 346 9.19 -20.26 -11.31
CA HIS A 346 10.34 -19.71 -10.58
C HIS A 346 9.93 -18.61 -9.59
N CYS A 347 8.84 -17.87 -9.84
CA CYS A 347 8.33 -16.86 -8.91
C CYS A 347 7.80 -17.46 -7.59
N LEU A 348 7.51 -18.76 -7.55
CA LEU A 348 7.14 -19.45 -6.31
C LEU A 348 8.29 -19.53 -5.29
N ALA A 349 9.54 -19.31 -5.72
CA ALA A 349 10.70 -19.23 -4.82
C ALA A 349 10.76 -17.90 -4.02
N GLY A 350 9.86 -16.95 -4.31
CA GLY A 350 9.73 -15.68 -3.59
C GLY A 350 10.72 -14.58 -4.00
N PRO A 351 10.55 -13.35 -3.48
CA PRO A 351 11.35 -12.17 -3.86
C PRO A 351 12.81 -12.26 -3.39
N TYR A 352 13.11 -13.11 -2.40
CA TYR A 352 14.45 -13.37 -1.88
C TYR A 352 15.11 -14.62 -2.50
N SER A 353 14.53 -15.17 -3.57
CA SER A 353 15.05 -16.37 -4.25
C SER A 353 16.47 -16.20 -4.78
N GLU A 354 16.82 -14.99 -5.25
CA GLU A 354 18.12 -14.65 -5.84
C GLU A 354 19.21 -14.33 -4.79
N VAL A 355 18.87 -14.13 -3.51
CA VAL A 355 19.87 -13.95 -2.45
C VAL A 355 20.28 -15.28 -1.80
N PRO A 356 21.55 -15.43 -1.39
CA PRO A 356 22.05 -16.60 -0.65
C PRO A 356 21.18 -16.96 0.57
N PRO A 357 21.05 -18.26 0.93
CA PRO A 357 20.21 -18.70 2.05
C PRO A 357 20.54 -18.03 3.39
N GLU A 358 21.82 -17.78 3.68
CA GLU A 358 22.28 -17.08 4.89
C GLU A 358 21.73 -15.65 4.96
N ILE A 359 21.73 -14.94 3.82
CA ILE A 359 21.18 -13.59 3.69
C ILE A 359 19.66 -13.63 3.80
N ARG A 360 19.01 -14.61 3.14
CA ARG A 360 17.55 -14.79 3.23
C ARG A 360 17.09 -15.02 4.67
N ASN A 361 17.71 -15.95 5.38
CA ASN A 361 17.41 -16.24 6.78
C ASN A 361 17.63 -15.00 7.67
N THR A 362 18.68 -14.22 7.39
CA THR A 362 18.96 -12.95 8.10
C THR A 362 17.88 -11.90 7.82
N ILE A 363 17.45 -11.74 6.56
CA ILE A 363 16.37 -10.85 6.14
C ILE A 363 15.07 -11.22 6.87
N GLU A 364 14.67 -12.49 6.76
CA GLU A 364 13.40 -13.01 7.29
C GLU A 364 13.35 -13.01 8.82
N ALA A 365 14.49 -13.12 9.51
CA ALA A 365 14.58 -13.03 10.97
C ALA A 365 14.80 -11.62 11.54
N THR A 366 15.31 -10.66 10.75
CA THR A 366 15.72 -9.33 11.28
C THR A 366 14.81 -8.19 10.82
N ILE A 367 14.17 -8.28 9.65
CA ILE A 367 13.26 -7.23 9.18
C ILE A 367 11.91 -7.38 9.87
N THR A 368 11.59 -6.49 10.80
CA THR A 368 10.38 -6.51 11.62
C THR A 368 9.08 -6.62 10.80
N GLU A 369 9.04 -6.04 9.60
CA GLU A 369 7.87 -6.12 8.71
C GLU A 369 7.65 -7.52 8.09
N ALA A 370 8.72 -8.28 7.90
CA ALA A 370 8.69 -9.63 7.34
C ALA A 370 8.44 -10.71 8.41
N LEU A 371 8.45 -10.35 9.69
CA LEU A 371 8.27 -11.30 10.79
C LEU A 371 6.85 -11.91 10.80
N PRO A 372 6.72 -13.20 11.15
CA PRO A 372 5.44 -13.83 11.42
C PRO A 372 4.82 -13.32 12.72
N VAL A 373 3.52 -13.54 12.89
CA VAL A 373 2.77 -13.11 14.09
C VAL A 373 3.34 -13.67 15.39
N SER A 374 3.90 -14.89 15.38
CA SER A 374 4.53 -15.50 16.55
C SER A 374 5.73 -14.70 17.05
N SER A 375 6.69 -14.38 16.18
CA SER A 375 7.86 -13.55 16.50
C SER A 375 7.45 -12.13 16.86
N MET A 376 6.51 -11.54 16.11
CA MET A 376 5.98 -10.21 16.43
C MET A 376 5.32 -10.14 17.82
N LEU A 377 4.61 -11.19 18.24
CA LEU A 377 4.00 -11.24 19.57
C LEU A 377 5.03 -11.49 20.68
N ALA A 378 6.10 -12.23 20.41
CA ALA A 378 7.17 -12.47 21.38
C ALA A 378 8.06 -11.24 21.58
N ASP A 379 8.57 -10.67 20.49
CA ASP A 379 9.67 -9.69 20.49
C ASP A 379 9.17 -8.23 20.37
N PHE A 380 8.00 -8.03 19.75
CA PHE A 380 7.42 -6.71 19.45
C PHE A 380 5.91 -6.59 19.79
N PRO A 381 5.45 -7.03 20.98
CA PRO A 381 4.02 -7.15 21.29
C PRO A 381 3.23 -5.83 21.21
N GLU A 382 3.87 -4.68 21.45
CA GLU A 382 3.28 -3.34 21.26
C GLU A 382 3.02 -3.03 19.77
N VAL A 383 3.99 -3.32 18.89
CA VAL A 383 3.86 -3.12 17.44
C VAL A 383 2.82 -4.08 16.85
N PHE A 384 2.88 -5.37 17.25
CA PHE A 384 1.84 -6.35 16.94
C PHE A 384 0.45 -5.85 17.34
N GLY A 385 0.32 -5.40 18.60
CA GLY A 385 -0.94 -4.94 19.15
C GLY A 385 -1.52 -3.76 18.38
N ARG A 386 -0.68 -2.78 18.03
CA ARG A 386 -1.12 -1.58 17.28
C ARG A 386 -1.50 -1.87 15.83
N ILE A 387 -0.83 -2.81 15.17
CA ILE A 387 -1.15 -3.19 13.80
C ILE A 387 -2.43 -4.04 13.75
N LEU A 388 -2.55 -5.07 14.60
CA LEU A 388 -3.56 -6.13 14.44
C LEU A 388 -4.74 -6.10 15.42
N LEU A 389 -4.66 -5.44 16.59
CA LEU A 389 -5.83 -5.33 17.47
C LEU A 389 -6.92 -4.37 16.94
N PRO A 390 -6.62 -3.19 16.35
CA PRO A 390 -7.64 -2.35 15.76
C PRO A 390 -8.52 -3.05 14.71
N PRO A 391 -7.99 -3.73 13.68
CA PRO A 391 -8.83 -4.45 12.73
C PRO A 391 -9.55 -5.64 13.36
N LEU A 392 -8.99 -6.29 14.38
CA LEU A 392 -9.63 -7.42 15.07
C LEU A 392 -10.85 -6.99 15.88
N VAL A 393 -10.73 -5.88 16.63
CA VAL A 393 -11.84 -5.29 17.39
C VAL A 393 -12.92 -4.77 16.45
N ILE A 394 -12.54 -4.07 15.36
CA ILE A 394 -13.49 -3.63 14.33
C ILE A 394 -14.20 -4.82 13.68
N PHE A 395 -13.49 -5.90 13.35
CA PHE A 395 -14.09 -7.12 12.80
C PHE A 395 -15.11 -7.72 13.78
N GLY A 396 -14.76 -7.90 15.05
CA GLY A 396 -15.67 -8.44 16.08
C GLY A 396 -16.90 -7.56 16.30
N MET A 397 -16.72 -6.24 16.42
CA MET A 397 -17.82 -5.28 16.55
C MET A 397 -18.73 -5.28 15.31
N ALA A 398 -18.16 -5.39 14.11
CA ALA A 398 -18.93 -5.51 12.88
C ALA A 398 -19.74 -6.81 12.82
N VAL A 399 -19.18 -7.95 13.26
CA VAL A 399 -19.94 -9.23 13.36
C VAL A 399 -21.13 -9.07 14.30
N VAL A 400 -20.95 -8.47 15.49
CA VAL A 400 -22.05 -8.20 16.44
C VAL A 400 -23.11 -7.27 15.82
N ALA A 401 -22.68 -6.21 15.14
CA ALA A 401 -23.58 -5.29 14.44
C ALA A 401 -24.35 -5.96 13.28
N VAL A 402 -23.74 -6.91 12.56
CA VAL A 402 -24.41 -7.73 11.55
C VAL A 402 -25.47 -8.63 12.18
N LEU A 403 -25.15 -9.30 13.30
CA LEU A 403 -26.13 -10.13 14.01
C LEU A 403 -27.34 -9.31 14.49
N TYR A 404 -27.11 -8.09 14.98
CA TYR A 404 -28.16 -7.15 15.39
C TYR A 404 -29.03 -6.67 14.21
N LEU A 405 -28.43 -6.39 13.05
CA LEU A 405 -29.13 -5.85 11.88
C LEU A 405 -29.57 -6.90 10.85
N ARG A 406 -29.36 -8.19 11.09
CA ARG A 406 -29.47 -9.25 10.07
C ARG A 406 -30.76 -9.23 9.22
N THR A 407 -31.90 -8.86 9.80
CA THR A 407 -33.21 -8.78 9.12
C THR A 407 -33.49 -7.44 8.43
N ARG A 408 -32.64 -6.43 8.64
CA ARG A 408 -32.76 -5.06 8.09
C ARG A 408 -31.78 -4.77 6.96
N LEU A 409 -30.74 -5.61 6.81
CA LEU A 409 -29.72 -5.47 5.78
C LEU A 409 -30.25 -5.91 4.41
N SER A 410 -30.14 -5.02 3.43
CA SER A 410 -30.42 -5.35 2.01
C SER A 410 -29.40 -6.36 1.46
N ARG A 411 -29.78 -7.12 0.41
CA ARG A 411 -28.87 -8.07 -0.28
C ARG A 411 -27.53 -7.43 -0.66
N ARG A 412 -27.52 -6.16 -1.11
CA ARG A 412 -26.31 -5.43 -1.49
C ARG A 412 -25.42 -5.05 -0.30
N GLN A 413 -26.01 -4.70 0.85
CA GLN A 413 -25.26 -4.48 2.09
C GLN A 413 -24.65 -5.79 2.60
N TRP A 414 -25.39 -6.90 2.53
CA TRP A 414 -24.88 -8.24 2.84
C TRP A 414 -23.68 -8.62 1.97
N ILE A 415 -23.75 -8.42 0.65
CA ILE A 415 -22.64 -8.67 -0.29
C ILE A 415 -21.42 -7.80 0.06
N ALA A 416 -21.64 -6.51 0.36
CA ALA A 416 -20.57 -5.59 0.73
C ALA A 416 -19.87 -5.98 2.05
N LEU A 417 -20.65 -6.41 3.05
CA LEU A 417 -20.14 -6.92 4.33
C LEU A 417 -19.38 -8.24 4.15
N LEU A 418 -19.90 -9.16 3.33
CA LEU A 418 -19.20 -10.41 3.00
C LEU A 418 -17.86 -10.13 2.30
N GLN A 419 -17.83 -9.21 1.33
CA GLN A 419 -16.57 -8.79 0.68
C GLN A 419 -15.59 -8.20 1.70
N ALA A 420 -16.06 -7.35 2.61
CA ALA A 420 -15.24 -6.77 3.67
C ALA A 420 -14.65 -7.83 4.61
N PHE A 421 -15.49 -8.75 5.13
CA PHE A 421 -15.03 -9.80 6.02
C PHE A 421 -14.06 -10.78 5.35
N LEU A 422 -14.27 -11.11 4.06
CA LEU A 422 -13.36 -11.97 3.31
C LEU A 422 -12.02 -11.28 3.02
N VAL A 423 -12.02 -10.00 2.62
CA VAL A 423 -10.79 -9.19 2.48
C VAL A 423 -10.05 -9.10 3.81
N THR A 424 -10.74 -8.84 4.92
CA THR A 424 -10.12 -8.80 6.25
C THR A 424 -9.58 -10.16 6.68
N GLY A 425 -10.30 -11.25 6.40
CA GLY A 425 -9.86 -12.62 6.68
C GLY A 425 -8.63 -13.03 5.88
N VAL A 426 -8.56 -12.70 4.59
CA VAL A 426 -7.36 -12.88 3.75
C VAL A 426 -6.20 -12.07 4.31
N GLY A 427 -6.42 -10.80 4.67
CA GLY A 427 -5.38 -9.96 5.28
C GLY A 427 -4.85 -10.53 6.60
N PHE A 428 -5.72 -11.04 7.48
CA PHE A 428 -5.27 -11.75 8.68
C PHE A 428 -4.51 -13.03 8.35
N GLY A 429 -5.00 -13.85 7.42
CA GLY A 429 -4.37 -15.11 7.04
C GLY A 429 -2.95 -14.94 6.50
N PHE A 430 -2.71 -13.94 5.66
CA PHE A 430 -1.35 -13.59 5.22
C PHE A 430 -0.54 -12.90 6.32
N ALA A 431 -1.16 -12.07 7.16
CA ALA A 431 -0.47 -11.41 8.28
C ALA A 431 0.14 -12.40 9.28
N LEU A 432 -0.44 -13.61 9.43
CA LEU A 432 0.14 -14.69 10.23
C LEU A 432 1.58 -15.04 9.80
N VAL A 433 1.85 -14.99 8.49
CA VAL A 433 3.15 -15.31 7.89
C VAL A 433 4.08 -14.09 7.85
N GLN A 434 3.56 -12.91 7.50
CA GLN A 434 4.33 -11.66 7.46
C GLN A 434 3.45 -10.47 7.87
N VAL A 435 3.79 -9.76 8.95
CA VAL A 435 2.94 -8.67 9.48
C VAL A 435 2.70 -7.52 8.49
N ARG A 436 3.62 -7.27 7.53
CA ARG A 436 3.43 -6.34 6.40
C ARG A 436 2.14 -6.60 5.62
N ALA A 437 1.73 -7.86 5.48
CA ALA A 437 0.52 -8.25 4.76
C ALA A 437 -0.79 -7.78 5.42
N ALA A 438 -0.74 -7.19 6.63
CA ALA A 438 -1.83 -6.38 7.16
C ALA A 438 -2.24 -5.22 6.21
N ASN A 439 -1.37 -4.81 5.28
CA ASN A 439 -1.72 -3.94 4.15
C ASN A 439 -2.99 -4.42 3.40
N LEU A 440 -3.16 -5.74 3.20
CA LEU A 440 -4.24 -6.33 2.42
C LEU A 440 -5.65 -6.07 2.96
N MET A 441 -5.81 -5.93 4.29
CA MET A 441 -7.12 -5.66 4.89
C MET A 441 -7.48 -4.17 4.89
N THR A 442 -6.52 -3.27 4.67
CA THR A 442 -6.72 -1.81 4.81
C THR A 442 -7.89 -1.22 3.99
N PRO A 443 -8.27 -1.73 2.80
CA PRO A 443 -9.45 -1.24 2.08
C PRO A 443 -10.79 -1.52 2.79
N ALA A 444 -10.87 -2.59 3.57
CA ALA A 444 -12.11 -3.08 4.19
C ALA A 444 -12.34 -2.52 5.61
N ILE A 445 -11.29 -2.24 6.38
CA ILE A 445 -11.41 -1.84 7.79
C ILE A 445 -12.16 -0.49 7.97
N PRO A 446 -11.92 0.57 7.16
CA PRO A 446 -12.73 1.79 7.19
C PRO A 446 -14.20 1.55 6.85
N PHE A 447 -14.49 0.64 5.92
CA PHE A 447 -15.86 0.27 5.56
C PHE A 447 -16.59 -0.41 6.73
N LEU A 448 -15.92 -1.32 7.45
CA LEU A 448 -16.46 -1.93 8.66
C LEU A 448 -16.67 -0.89 9.78
N GLY A 449 -15.73 0.06 9.96
CA GLY A 449 -15.92 1.19 10.87
C GLY A 449 -17.13 2.06 10.52
N GLY A 450 -17.34 2.34 9.23
CA GLY A 450 -18.53 3.01 8.73
C GLY A 450 -19.81 2.22 9.03
N PHE A 451 -19.82 0.91 8.76
CA PHE A 451 -20.94 0.04 9.08
C PHE A 451 -21.29 0.03 10.58
N ILE A 452 -20.29 -0.04 11.46
CA ILE A 452 -20.48 -0.01 12.92
C ILE A 452 -21.16 1.29 13.36
N VAL A 453 -20.71 2.45 12.84
CA VAL A 453 -21.34 3.74 13.16
C VAL A 453 -22.75 3.84 12.56
N HIS A 454 -23.00 3.26 11.38
CA HIS A 454 -24.37 3.12 10.86
C HIS A 454 -25.25 2.28 11.80
N ALA A 455 -24.75 1.14 12.28
CA ALA A 455 -25.52 0.26 13.17
C ALA A 455 -25.87 0.94 14.50
N PHE A 456 -24.97 1.77 15.03
CA PHE A 456 -25.28 2.63 16.18
C PHE A 456 -26.45 3.60 15.91
N THR A 457 -26.59 4.15 14.69
CA THR A 457 -27.75 5.01 14.36
C THR A 457 -29.08 4.27 14.33
N GLN A 458 -29.07 2.93 14.24
CA GLN A 458 -30.27 2.08 14.28
C GLN A 458 -30.71 1.75 15.72
N VAL A 459 -29.89 2.05 16.73
CA VAL A 459 -30.26 1.95 18.15
C VAL A 459 -31.22 3.09 18.51
N PRO A 460 -32.43 2.82 19.07
CA PRO A 460 -33.39 3.87 19.40
C PRO A 460 -32.79 4.94 20.31
N ARG A 461 -33.08 6.22 20.03
CA ARG A 461 -32.49 7.36 20.76
C ARG A 461 -32.72 7.32 22.27
N ALA A 462 -33.86 6.77 22.72
CA ALA A 462 -34.25 6.62 24.12
C ALA A 462 -33.77 5.30 24.77
N SER A 463 -33.04 4.44 24.06
CA SER A 463 -32.57 3.17 24.61
C SER A 463 -31.39 3.39 25.56
N LEU A 464 -31.46 2.81 26.77
CA LEU A 464 -30.35 2.81 27.72
C LEU A 464 -29.09 2.10 27.17
N LEU A 465 -29.24 1.17 26.23
CA LEU A 465 -28.12 0.51 25.52
C LEU A 465 -27.24 1.49 24.75
N ARG A 466 -27.72 2.71 24.48
CA ARG A 466 -27.00 3.70 23.68
C ARG A 466 -25.75 4.21 24.40
N VAL A 467 -25.74 4.27 25.73
CA VAL A 467 -24.57 4.68 26.54
C VAL A 467 -23.43 3.65 26.45
N PRO A 468 -23.61 2.36 26.80
CA PRO A 468 -22.55 1.37 26.66
C PRO A 468 -22.11 1.18 25.19
N VAL A 469 -23.01 1.31 24.21
CA VAL A 469 -22.57 1.27 22.79
C VAL A 469 -21.69 2.46 22.42
N VAL A 470 -21.97 3.69 22.89
CA VAL A 470 -21.05 4.83 22.67
C VAL A 470 -19.69 4.58 23.32
N ILE A 471 -19.66 4.01 24.53
CA ILE A 471 -18.40 3.65 25.20
C ILE A 471 -17.63 2.61 24.36
N LEU A 472 -18.31 1.57 23.85
CA LEU A 472 -17.70 0.58 22.95
C LEU A 472 -17.22 1.18 21.63
N LEU A 473 -17.90 2.19 21.07
CA LEU A 473 -17.41 2.92 19.87
C LEU A 473 -16.14 3.72 20.16
N LEU A 474 -16.06 4.36 21.33
CA LEU A 474 -14.88 5.14 21.73
C LEU A 474 -13.69 4.24 22.06
N LEU A 475 -13.93 3.10 22.73
CA LEU A 475 -12.92 2.08 23.01
C LEU A 475 -12.51 1.31 21.75
N GLY A 476 -13.42 1.11 20.81
CA GLY A 476 -13.19 0.46 19.52
C GLY A 476 -12.56 1.35 18.45
N LEU A 477 -12.34 2.64 18.73
CA LEU A 477 -11.62 3.54 17.84
C LEU A 477 -10.13 3.13 17.80
N PRO A 478 -9.52 2.93 16.61
CA PRO A 478 -8.13 2.51 16.49
C PRO A 478 -7.13 3.29 17.35
N ALA A 479 -7.20 4.64 17.39
CA ALA A 479 -6.31 5.44 18.24
C ALA A 479 -6.45 5.15 19.74
N THR A 480 -7.66 4.81 20.22
CA THR A 480 -7.90 4.41 21.61
C THR A 480 -7.30 3.03 21.90
N ILE A 481 -7.45 2.09 20.96
CA ILE A 481 -6.86 0.75 21.05
C ILE A 481 -5.33 0.85 21.06
N GLU A 482 -4.74 1.60 20.12
CA GLU A 482 -3.29 1.82 20.05
C GLU A 482 -2.73 2.54 21.28
N GLY A 483 -3.45 3.55 21.78
CA GLY A 483 -3.10 4.25 23.03
C GLY A 483 -3.13 3.31 24.24
N GLY A 484 -4.15 2.45 24.33
CA GLY A 484 -4.23 1.40 25.36
C GLY A 484 -3.09 0.40 25.24
N VAL A 485 -2.79 -0.08 24.03
CA VAL A 485 -1.66 -0.98 23.76
C VAL A 485 -0.34 -0.35 24.22
N THR A 486 -0.08 0.90 23.86
CA THR A 486 1.15 1.62 24.24
C THR A 486 1.23 1.92 25.75
N PHE A 487 0.08 2.07 26.42
CA PHE A 487 0.01 2.29 27.86
C PHE A 487 0.26 1.01 28.67
N PHE A 488 -0.34 -0.12 28.26
CA PHE A 488 -0.22 -1.40 28.98
C PHE A 488 1.03 -2.20 28.58
N LEU A 489 1.48 -2.12 27.32
CA LEU A 489 2.66 -2.80 26.81
C LEU A 489 3.80 -1.80 26.67
N LYS A 490 4.86 -1.98 27.47
CA LYS A 490 6.07 -1.15 27.36
C LYS A 490 6.71 -1.38 25.98
N PRO A 491 7.11 -0.32 25.25
CA PRO A 491 7.85 -0.48 24.00
C PRO A 491 9.13 -1.31 24.21
N SER A 492 9.40 -2.25 23.30
CA SER A 492 10.64 -3.04 23.33
C SER A 492 11.85 -2.12 23.10
N SER A 493 13.06 -2.57 23.49
CA SER A 493 14.28 -1.77 23.32
C SER A 493 14.52 -1.40 21.85
N ALA A 494 14.25 -2.32 20.93
CA ALA A 494 14.31 -2.07 19.49
C ALA A 494 13.24 -1.06 19.03
N THR A 495 11.99 -1.16 19.52
CA THR A 495 10.96 -0.15 19.23
C THR A 495 11.35 1.23 19.77
N LYS A 496 12.07 1.34 20.90
CA LYS A 496 12.57 2.63 21.42
C LYS A 496 13.67 3.26 20.56
N LEU A 497 14.46 2.46 19.83
CA LEU A 497 15.44 2.96 18.85
C LEU A 497 14.75 3.40 17.55
N ALA A 498 13.73 2.65 17.10
CA ALA A 498 13.01 2.94 15.85
C ALA A 498 11.95 4.04 15.99
N SER A 499 11.25 4.11 17.13
CA SER A 499 10.16 5.05 17.39
C SER A 499 10.68 6.31 18.06
N GLY A 500 11.17 7.26 17.26
CA GLY A 500 11.35 8.67 17.65
C GLY A 500 10.02 9.39 17.92
N SER A 501 9.09 8.77 18.64
CA SER A 501 7.73 9.28 18.84
C SER A 501 7.71 10.41 19.86
N THR A 502 7.69 11.64 19.35
CA THR A 502 6.99 12.81 19.88
C THR A 502 6.75 12.84 21.40
N GLY A 503 7.59 13.58 22.14
CA GLY A 503 7.18 14.08 23.45
C GLY A 503 7.92 13.55 24.68
N GLN A 504 9.23 13.27 24.60
CA GLN A 504 10.14 13.55 25.72
C GLN A 504 11.62 13.55 25.29
N THR A 505 12.44 14.30 26.04
CA THR A 505 13.81 14.67 25.70
C THR A 505 14.81 13.51 25.92
N GLN A 506 14.88 12.58 24.98
CA GLN A 506 16.02 11.65 24.85
C GLN A 506 16.68 11.70 23.46
N PRO A 507 17.23 12.86 23.05
CA PRO A 507 18.03 12.96 21.83
C PRO A 507 19.43 12.38 22.06
N ARG A 508 19.75 11.18 21.52
CA ARG A 508 21.14 10.67 21.29
C ARG A 508 21.28 9.25 20.70
N LEU A 509 20.20 8.45 20.56
CA LEU A 509 20.30 7.02 20.21
C LEU A 509 19.84 6.69 18.77
N SER A 510 20.17 7.53 17.79
CA SER A 510 20.09 7.18 16.36
C SER A 510 20.89 8.18 15.55
N CYS A 511 21.77 7.71 14.65
CA CYS A 511 22.53 8.56 13.74
C CYS A 511 21.73 9.02 12.51
N ARG A 512 20.44 8.68 12.45
CA ARG A 512 19.54 9.07 11.36
C ARG A 512 18.89 10.43 11.67
N ASN A 513 19.73 11.46 11.80
CA ASN A 513 19.33 12.82 12.18
C ASN A 513 20.24 13.88 11.51
N ALA A 514 19.81 15.14 11.49
CA ALA A 514 20.52 16.21 10.79
C ALA A 514 21.95 16.48 11.31
N ALA A 515 22.19 16.37 12.62
CA ALA A 515 23.52 16.62 13.21
C ALA A 515 24.53 15.51 12.85
N ALA A 516 24.10 14.24 12.92
CA ALA A 516 24.93 13.11 12.51
C ALA A 516 25.22 13.13 11.00
N MET A 517 24.23 13.51 10.18
CA MET A 517 24.44 13.70 8.74
C MET A 517 25.38 14.89 8.44
N ALA A 518 25.39 15.94 9.26
CA ALA A 518 26.36 17.02 9.13
C ALA A 518 27.80 16.57 9.48
N GLU A 519 27.99 15.72 10.49
CA GLU A 519 29.29 15.10 10.78
C GLU A 519 29.81 14.26 9.59
N ILE A 520 28.93 13.52 8.90
CA ILE A 520 29.28 12.76 7.69
C ILE A 520 29.50 13.68 6.49
N ALA A 521 28.68 14.72 6.31
CA ALA A 521 28.83 15.69 5.22
C ALA A 521 30.10 16.53 5.30
N SER A 522 30.74 16.61 6.49
CA SER A 522 32.05 17.24 6.67
C SER A 522 33.21 16.47 6.04
N LEU A 523 33.02 15.18 5.72
CA LEU A 523 34.03 14.34 5.08
C LEU A 523 34.16 14.71 3.59
N PRO A 524 35.37 14.61 2.99
CA PRO A 524 35.53 14.64 1.54
C PRO A 524 34.65 13.57 0.87
N PRO A 525 34.18 13.78 -0.38
CA PRO A 525 33.46 12.75 -1.12
C PRO A 525 34.25 11.44 -1.19
N SER A 526 33.65 10.36 -0.69
CA SER A 526 34.26 9.06 -0.44
C SER A 526 33.24 7.94 -0.63
N VAL A 527 33.72 6.69 -0.72
CA VAL A 527 32.86 5.50 -0.57
C VAL A 527 32.87 5.06 0.89
N LEU A 528 31.71 5.10 1.54
CA LEU A 528 31.54 4.75 2.95
C LEU A 528 31.10 3.30 3.10
N PHE A 529 31.80 2.54 3.95
CA PHE A 529 31.31 1.28 4.48
C PHE A 529 30.42 1.56 5.70
N ASN A 530 29.15 1.15 5.64
CA ASN A 530 28.11 1.60 6.58
C ASN A 530 27.12 0.47 6.93
N PRO A 531 26.50 0.52 8.12
CA PRO A 531 25.35 -0.34 8.43
C PRO A 531 24.17 -0.07 7.49
N VAL A 532 23.36 -1.11 7.25
CA VAL A 532 22.30 -1.13 6.22
C VAL A 532 21.27 0.00 6.39
N ASN A 533 20.91 0.31 7.65
CA ASN A 533 19.89 1.29 8.01
C ASN A 533 20.36 2.75 7.83
N LEU A 534 21.67 2.99 7.71
CA LEU A 534 22.23 4.33 7.55
C LEU A 534 22.40 4.73 6.07
N GLY A 535 22.39 3.76 5.15
CA GLY A 535 22.72 3.97 3.73
C GLY A 535 21.84 4.99 3.03
N ALA A 536 20.52 4.79 3.05
CA ALA A 536 19.57 5.72 2.43
C ALA A 536 19.63 7.14 3.06
N THR A 537 19.90 7.23 4.37
CA THR A 537 20.02 8.51 5.08
C THR A 537 21.28 9.27 4.65
N ILE A 538 22.42 8.58 4.51
CA ILE A 538 23.66 9.15 3.97
C ILE A 538 23.43 9.67 2.55
N LEU A 539 22.79 8.88 1.69
CA LEU A 539 22.57 9.24 0.28
C LEU A 539 21.68 10.47 0.11
N VAL A 540 20.63 10.60 0.93
CA VAL A 540 19.69 11.71 0.85
C VAL A 540 20.19 13.00 1.53
N ALA A 541 21.12 12.89 2.49
CA ALA A 541 21.60 14.05 3.25
C ALA A 541 23.00 14.54 2.87
N THR A 542 23.79 13.76 2.11
CA THR A 542 25.21 14.05 1.82
C THR A 542 25.56 13.76 0.36
N ASN A 543 26.78 14.13 -0.05
CA ASN A 543 27.35 13.78 -1.37
C ASN A 543 28.15 12.45 -1.37
N GLN A 544 28.07 11.68 -0.28
CA GLN A 544 28.85 10.44 -0.12
C GLN A 544 28.26 9.28 -0.95
N SER A 545 29.06 8.26 -1.22
CA SER A 545 28.56 6.97 -1.72
C SER A 545 28.63 5.92 -0.62
N VAL A 546 27.89 4.81 -0.75
CA VAL A 546 27.71 3.79 0.30
C VAL A 546 27.97 2.38 -0.25
N THR A 547 28.48 1.47 0.58
CA THR A 547 28.57 0.04 0.22
C THR A 547 27.32 -0.75 0.59
N SER A 548 26.41 -0.15 1.36
CA SER A 548 25.18 -0.80 1.80
C SER A 548 23.95 0.11 1.79
N ALA A 549 22.82 -0.47 1.37
CA ALA A 549 21.46 0.02 1.60
C ALA A 549 20.52 -1.19 1.71
N SER A 550 19.35 -1.01 2.35
CA SER A 550 18.36 -2.09 2.57
C SER A 550 17.62 -2.43 1.28
N TYR A 551 18.20 -3.25 0.40
CA TYR A 551 17.58 -3.61 -0.87
C TYR A 551 17.82 -5.05 -1.32
N HIS A 552 16.77 -5.77 -1.68
CA HIS A 552 16.82 -7.22 -1.93
C HIS A 552 17.48 -7.63 -3.26
N ARG A 553 17.59 -6.71 -4.23
CA ARG A 553 18.25 -6.97 -5.52
C ARG A 553 19.79 -6.93 -5.47
N SER A 554 20.41 -6.84 -4.29
CA SER A 554 21.85 -6.95 -4.14
C SER A 554 22.21 -7.64 -2.82
N ALA A 555 22.64 -8.90 -2.93
CA ALA A 555 23.18 -9.67 -1.82
C ALA A 555 24.38 -8.95 -1.17
N ASP A 556 25.30 -8.40 -1.97
CA ASP A 556 26.48 -7.68 -1.49
C ASP A 556 26.10 -6.41 -0.70
N ALA A 557 25.15 -5.60 -1.21
CA ALA A 557 24.72 -4.40 -0.51
C ALA A 557 24.08 -4.73 0.84
N PHE A 558 23.29 -5.80 0.91
CA PHE A 558 22.71 -6.26 2.18
C PHE A 558 23.79 -6.82 3.13
N TRP A 559 24.68 -7.69 2.64
CA TRP A 559 25.73 -8.32 3.44
C TRP A 559 26.69 -7.29 4.05
N ASN A 560 27.11 -6.30 3.25
CA ASN A 560 27.99 -5.22 3.71
C ASN A 560 27.40 -4.44 4.88
N GLY A 561 26.06 -4.32 4.98
CA GLY A 561 25.41 -3.55 6.04
C GLY A 561 24.90 -4.36 7.23
N VAL A 562 24.96 -5.70 7.17
CA VAL A 562 24.43 -6.59 8.21
C VAL A 562 25.44 -7.69 8.56
N GLY A 563 25.73 -8.60 7.63
CA GLY A 563 26.64 -9.74 7.85
C GLY A 563 28.06 -9.30 8.21
N ALA A 564 28.58 -8.30 7.49
CA ALA A 564 29.90 -7.72 7.77
C ALA A 564 30.02 -7.11 9.19
N PHE A 565 28.90 -6.73 9.82
CA PHE A 565 28.91 -6.14 11.17
C PHE A 565 28.83 -7.17 12.31
N GLN A 566 28.78 -8.48 12.01
CA GLN A 566 28.66 -9.54 13.02
C GLN A 566 29.99 -9.88 13.72
N SER A 567 31.14 -9.71 13.05
CA SER A 567 32.47 -9.98 13.61
C SER A 567 33.56 -9.17 12.90
N GLU A 568 34.73 -9.04 13.53
CA GLU A 568 35.88 -8.37 12.92
C GLU A 568 36.37 -9.09 11.64
N THR A 569 36.33 -10.43 11.63
CA THR A 569 36.67 -11.24 10.44
C THR A 569 35.70 -10.97 9.29
N ALA A 570 34.38 -10.99 9.56
CA ALA A 570 33.37 -10.70 8.54
C ALA A 570 33.49 -9.26 8.01
N LEU A 571 33.83 -8.29 8.88
CA LEU A 571 34.11 -6.92 8.48
C LEU A 571 35.34 -6.85 7.57
N ARG A 572 36.46 -7.47 7.96
CA ARG A 572 37.70 -7.51 7.17
C ARG A 572 37.44 -8.10 5.78
N ASP A 573 36.81 -9.25 5.72
CA ASP A 573 36.59 -10.00 4.47
C ASP A 573 35.63 -9.26 3.52
N ALA A 574 34.64 -8.53 4.06
CA ALA A 574 33.77 -7.66 3.27
C ALA A 574 34.51 -6.38 2.80
N LEU A 575 35.32 -5.77 3.67
CA LEU A 575 36.12 -4.59 3.32
C LEU A 575 37.13 -4.88 2.21
N THR A 576 37.81 -6.03 2.22
CA THR A 576 38.76 -6.46 1.18
C THR A 576 38.11 -6.58 -0.20
N LYS A 577 36.82 -6.93 -0.25
CA LYS A 577 36.03 -7.01 -1.49
C LYS A 577 35.39 -5.67 -1.88
N SER A 578 35.40 -4.69 -0.98
CA SER A 578 34.75 -3.39 -1.17
C SER A 578 35.69 -2.34 -1.77
N ARG A 579 35.11 -1.29 -2.35
CA ARG A 579 35.88 -0.10 -2.75
C ARG A 579 35.96 0.98 -1.65
N ALA A 580 35.41 0.72 -0.46
CA ALA A 580 35.27 1.71 0.59
C ALA A 580 36.59 2.38 1.01
N ASP A 581 36.54 3.68 1.28
CA ASP A 581 37.68 4.48 1.73
C ASP A 581 37.60 4.75 3.24
N LEU A 582 36.38 4.86 3.76
CA LEU A 582 36.08 5.09 5.17
C LEU A 582 35.05 4.06 5.68
N LEU A 583 35.24 3.58 6.90
CA LEU A 583 34.24 2.85 7.68
C LEU A 583 33.51 3.84 8.60
N VAL A 584 32.18 3.84 8.57
CA VAL A 584 31.32 4.71 9.38
C VAL A 584 30.42 3.87 10.28
N ILE A 585 30.53 4.06 11.60
CA ILE A 585 29.73 3.38 12.62
C ILE A 585 28.97 4.41 13.44
N CYS A 586 27.69 4.14 13.75
CA CYS A 586 26.90 5.00 14.62
C CYS A 586 27.36 4.91 16.09
N VAL A 587 27.56 6.02 16.80
CA VAL A 587 28.03 5.96 18.21
C VAL A 587 26.90 5.73 19.21
N GLY A 588 25.67 6.13 18.87
CA GLY A 588 24.51 6.04 19.77
C GLY A 588 23.31 5.33 19.12
N GLY A 589 22.78 4.32 19.80
CA GLY A 589 21.64 3.53 19.29
C GLY A 589 22.05 2.49 18.26
N LEU A 590 23.17 1.83 18.51
CA LEU A 590 23.64 0.67 17.75
C LEU A 590 22.63 -0.48 17.87
N ALA A 591 22.39 -1.21 16.77
CA ALA A 591 21.85 -2.57 16.86
C ALA A 591 22.84 -3.47 17.62
N ASP A 592 22.39 -4.53 18.29
CA ASP A 592 23.23 -5.30 19.22
C ASP A 592 24.54 -5.84 18.58
N GLY A 593 24.50 -6.21 17.30
CA GLY A 593 25.67 -6.62 16.52
C GLY A 593 26.67 -5.47 16.28
N GLU A 594 26.21 -4.33 15.76
CA GLU A 594 27.04 -3.12 15.62
C GLU A 594 27.61 -2.69 16.98
N ALA A 595 26.81 -2.80 18.04
CA ALA A 595 27.21 -2.47 19.40
C ALA A 595 28.30 -3.39 19.92
N MET A 596 28.23 -4.68 19.59
CA MET A 596 29.26 -5.66 19.90
C MET A 596 30.54 -5.37 19.10
N LEU A 597 30.45 -5.09 17.80
CA LEU A 597 31.61 -4.78 16.96
C LEU A 597 32.30 -3.48 17.38
N LEU A 598 31.56 -2.40 17.63
CA LEU A 598 32.15 -1.14 18.09
C LEU A 598 32.78 -1.28 19.49
N ARG A 599 32.23 -2.16 20.35
CA ARG A 599 32.87 -2.51 21.63
C ARG A 599 34.13 -3.34 21.41
N SER A 600 34.11 -4.33 20.51
CA SER A 600 35.27 -5.14 20.14
C SER A 600 36.42 -4.29 19.63
N LEU A 601 36.16 -3.43 18.63
CA LEU A 601 37.14 -2.51 18.04
C LEU A 601 37.69 -1.45 19.01
N LYS A 602 36.99 -1.19 20.14
CA LYS A 602 37.45 -0.28 21.21
C LYS A 602 38.13 -1.00 22.38
N ALA A 603 37.80 -2.27 22.63
CA ALA A 603 38.38 -3.08 23.69
C ALA A 603 39.70 -3.73 23.24
N SER A 604 39.76 -4.18 21.99
CA SER A 604 40.99 -4.50 21.29
C SER A 604 41.73 -3.22 20.90
N ARG A 605 43.05 -3.31 20.65
CA ARG A 605 43.72 -2.27 19.86
C ARG A 605 43.10 -2.30 18.46
N LEU A 606 42.79 -1.14 17.90
CA LEU A 606 42.26 -1.05 16.53
C LEU A 606 43.17 -1.84 15.56
N PRO A 607 42.60 -2.64 14.66
CA PRO A 607 43.37 -3.37 13.67
C PRO A 607 44.24 -2.41 12.85
N ILE A 608 45.43 -2.85 12.43
CA ILE A 608 46.40 -2.00 11.71
C ILE A 608 45.86 -1.37 10.42
N TRP A 609 44.79 -1.96 9.87
CA TRP A 609 44.07 -1.51 8.68
C TRP A 609 42.93 -0.50 8.95
N LEU A 610 42.63 -0.17 10.21
CA LEU A 610 41.75 0.93 10.60
C LEU A 610 42.51 2.04 11.34
N LYS A 611 42.46 3.26 10.80
CA LYS A 611 43.04 4.46 11.42
C LYS A 611 41.89 5.43 11.73
N PRO A 612 41.73 5.95 12.96
CA PRO A 612 40.69 6.93 13.27
C PRO A 612 40.79 8.15 12.33
N GLU A 613 39.68 8.54 11.70
CA GLU A 613 39.65 9.70 10.81
C GLU A 613 39.50 10.98 11.65
N PRO A 614 40.45 11.94 11.59
CA PRO A 614 40.44 13.12 12.46
C PRO A 614 39.15 13.96 12.35
N GLY A 615 38.72 14.53 13.48
CA GLY A 615 37.59 15.46 13.56
C GLY A 615 36.86 15.37 14.91
N ASP A 616 36.21 16.47 15.34
CA ASP A 616 35.36 16.52 16.53
C ASP A 616 33.97 15.92 16.24
N ARG A 617 33.93 14.62 15.94
CA ARG A 617 32.70 13.86 15.68
C ARG A 617 32.25 13.14 16.96
N LYS A 618 30.97 13.29 17.31
CA LYS A 618 30.39 12.79 18.57
C LYS A 618 29.23 11.83 18.33
N LEU A 619 28.63 11.86 17.14
CA LEU A 619 27.49 11.01 16.78
C LEU A 619 27.92 9.85 15.88
N VAL A 620 28.92 10.02 15.02
CA VAL A 620 29.50 8.93 14.21
C VAL A 620 30.99 8.71 14.47
N ALA A 621 31.39 7.45 14.53
CA ALA A 621 32.78 7.03 14.54
C ALA A 621 33.20 6.75 13.09
N VAL A 622 34.30 7.37 12.64
CA VAL A 622 34.79 7.26 11.27
C VAL A 622 36.23 6.77 11.31
N PHE A 623 36.53 5.75 10.50
CA PHE A 623 37.87 5.16 10.40
C PHE A 623 38.28 5.11 8.93
N LYS A 624 39.49 5.55 8.63
CA LYS A 624 40.11 5.38 7.33
C LYS A 624 40.60 3.95 7.16
N ILE A 625 40.27 3.36 6.01
CA ILE A 625 40.66 1.99 5.66
C ILE A 625 42.01 2.04 4.96
N ASP A 626 43.03 1.44 5.58
CA ASP A 626 44.34 1.29 4.94
C ASP A 626 44.34 0.01 4.07
N LYS A 627 44.06 0.20 2.78
CA LYS A 627 43.90 -0.90 1.80
C LYS A 627 45.16 -1.77 1.66
N ILE A 628 46.36 -1.24 1.94
CA ILE A 628 47.61 -2.00 1.89
C ILE A 628 47.74 -2.90 3.12
N ALA A 629 47.53 -2.32 4.31
CA ALA A 629 47.53 -3.10 5.56
C ALA A 629 46.38 -4.12 5.62
N LEU A 630 45.24 -3.82 4.98
CA LEU A 630 44.09 -4.73 4.88
C LEU A 630 44.42 -5.98 4.06
N ALA A 631 45.03 -5.80 2.88
CA ALA A 631 45.47 -6.91 2.03
C ALA A 631 46.56 -7.76 2.72
N ALA A 632 47.55 -7.11 3.33
CA ALA A 632 48.58 -7.83 4.12
C ALA A 632 47.99 -8.61 5.31
N ALA A 633 46.87 -8.16 5.86
CA ALA A 633 46.15 -8.83 6.94
C ALA A 633 45.17 -9.91 6.48
N SER A 634 44.85 -10.01 5.19
CA SER A 634 44.07 -11.14 4.63
C SER A 634 44.93 -12.34 4.24
N ASP A 635 46.22 -12.11 3.96
CA ASP A 635 47.19 -13.17 3.58
C ASP A 635 47.89 -13.82 4.79
N ALA A 636 47.61 -13.34 6.00
CA ALA A 636 48.10 -13.94 7.26
C ALA A 636 47.20 -15.14 7.66
N PRO A 637 47.78 -16.34 7.94
CA PRO A 637 47.04 -17.56 8.24
C PRO A 637 46.37 -17.57 9.62
#